data_AF-A0A970NH33-F1
#
_entry.id   AF-A0A970NH33-F1
#
_cell.length_a   1.000
_cell.length_b   1.000
_cell.length_c   1.000
_cell.angle_alpha   90.00
_cell.angle_beta   90.00
_cell.angle_gamma   90.00
#
_symmetry.space_group_name_H-M   'P 1'
#
loop_
_entity.id
_entity.type
_entity.pdbx_description
1 polymer ?
#
loop_
_entity_poly.entity_id
_entity_poly.type
_entity_poly.pdbx_seq_one_letter_code
_entity_poly.pdbx_strand_id
1 'polypeptide(L)' 'MLPLPKRYFVTAASSEGKTALTAFDGALLNARVGNTNLLRVSSILPPDCVFDPDLAIPSGSLLPIAYGYITRSEPGD' A
#
# COMPACT_ATOMS: atom_id res chain seq x y z
N MET A 1 13.36 -4.39 18.72
CA MET A 1 11.96 -3.96 18.56
C MET A 1 11.91 -3.00 17.39
N LEU A 2 10.98 -3.15 16.44
CA LEU A 2 10.83 -2.18 15.34
C LEU A 2 10.31 -0.86 15.91
N PRO A 3 10.83 0.30 15.49
CA PRO A 3 10.31 1.60 15.93
C PRO A 3 8.86 1.77 15.45
N LEU A 4 8.02 2.37 16.29
CA LEU A 4 6.64 2.67 15.91
C LEU A 4 6.61 3.78 14.85
N PRO A 5 5.83 3.61 13.75
CA PRO A 5 5.58 4.68 12.80
C PRO A 5 5.03 5.93 13.49
N LYS A 6 5.47 7.10 13.05
CA LYS A 6 5.01 8.41 13.55
C LYS A 6 4.12 9.17 12.56
N ARG A 7 4.10 8.71 11.30
CA ARG A 7 3.30 9.31 10.23
C ARG A 7 2.60 8.22 9.44
N TYR A 8 1.46 8.55 8.89
CA TYR A 8 0.70 7.66 8.03
C TYR A 8 -0.02 8.45 6.94
N PHE A 9 -0.40 7.75 5.88
CA PHE A 9 -1.33 8.23 4.88
C PHE A 9 -2.27 7.10 4.49
N VAL A 10 -3.36 7.47 3.82
CA VAL A 10 -4.33 6.51 3.28
C VAL A 10 -4.36 6.71 1.77
N THR A 11 -4.41 5.60 1.05
CA THR A 11 -4.35 5.58 -0.41
C THR A 11 -5.19 4.43 -0.94
N ALA A 12 -5.76 4.61 -2.11
CA ALA A 12 -6.50 3.59 -2.83
C ALA A 12 -6.28 3.81 -4.32
N ALA A 13 -6.05 2.72 -5.05
CA ALA A 13 -5.86 2.75 -6.48
C ALA A 13 -6.25 1.41 -7.11
N SER A 14 -6.40 1.42 -8.42
CA SER A 14 -6.62 0.25 -9.26
C SER A 14 -5.62 0.25 -10.41
N SER A 15 -5.41 -0.91 -11.01
CA SER A 15 -4.68 -1.05 -12.26
C SER A 15 -5.12 -2.33 -12.95
N GLU A 16 -5.11 -2.29 -14.27
CA GLU A 16 -5.16 -3.48 -15.11
C GLU A 16 -3.80 -4.17 -15.15
N GLY A 17 -3.79 -5.45 -15.52
CA GLY A 17 -2.58 -6.23 -15.70
C GLY A 17 -2.84 -7.50 -16.48
N LYS A 18 -1.79 -8.04 -17.12
CA LYS A 18 -1.87 -9.31 -17.87
C LYS A 18 -2.14 -10.52 -16.96
N THR A 19 -1.80 -10.38 -15.68
CA THR A 19 -2.06 -11.35 -14.61
C THR A 19 -2.54 -10.61 -13.36
N ALA A 20 -3.20 -11.32 -12.45
CA ALA A 20 -3.61 -10.77 -11.14
C ALA A 20 -2.43 -10.13 -10.38
N LEU A 21 -1.23 -10.71 -10.48
CA LEU A 21 -0.02 -10.16 -9.85
C LEU A 21 0.39 -8.82 -10.46
N THR A 22 0.41 -8.72 -11.79
CA THR A 22 0.76 -7.45 -12.46
C THR A 22 -0.30 -6.36 -12.27
N ALA A 23 -1.58 -6.76 -12.16
CA ALA A 23 -2.67 -5.83 -11.84
C ALA A 23 -2.54 -5.30 -10.41
N PHE A 24 -2.25 -6.19 -9.45
CA PHE A 24 -1.96 -5.82 -8.07
C PHE A 24 -0.74 -4.91 -7.96
N ASP A 25 0.38 -5.24 -8.62
CA ASP A 25 1.60 -4.42 -8.64
C ASP A 25 1.36 -3.02 -9.22
N GLY A 26 0.65 -2.93 -10.35
CA GLY A 26 0.25 -1.66 -10.94
C GLY A 26 -0.63 -0.83 -9.99
N ALA A 27 -1.54 -1.48 -9.26
CA ALA A 27 -2.37 -0.80 -8.26
C ALA A 27 -1.52 -0.25 -7.10
N LEU A 28 -0.50 -0.99 -6.65
CA LEU A 28 0.42 -0.50 -5.63
C LEU A 28 1.26 0.70 -6.13
N LEU A 29 1.72 0.67 -7.39
CA LEU A 29 2.43 1.78 -8.01
C LEU A 29 1.57 3.04 -8.06
N ASN A 30 0.33 2.91 -8.54
CA ASN A 30 -0.64 4.01 -8.56
C ASN A 30 -0.99 4.51 -7.15
N ALA A 31 -0.99 3.61 -6.16
CA ALA A 31 -1.19 3.94 -4.76
C ALA A 31 0.03 4.60 -4.08
N ARG A 32 1.15 4.81 -4.79
CA ARG A 32 2.44 5.37 -4.31
C ARG A 32 3.23 4.47 -3.36
N VAL A 33 2.93 3.18 -3.33
CA VAL A 33 3.60 2.18 -2.46
C VAL A 33 4.23 1.01 -3.22
N GLY A 34 4.10 0.95 -4.55
CA GLY A 34 4.55 -0.19 -5.36
C GLY A 34 6.06 -0.42 -5.39
N ASN A 35 6.86 0.62 -5.18
CA ASN A 35 8.32 0.49 -5.10
C ASN A 35 8.83 0.18 -3.68
N THR A 36 7.97 -0.30 -2.77
CA THR A 36 8.32 -0.62 -1.38
C THR A 36 8.13 -2.10 -1.07
N ASN A 37 8.75 -2.58 0.01
CA ASN A 37 8.55 -3.92 0.52
C ASN A 37 7.40 -3.91 1.54
N LEU A 38 6.24 -4.44 1.16
CA LEU A 38 5.04 -4.41 1.99
C LEU A 38 5.12 -5.43 3.16
N LEU A 39 5.10 -4.92 4.38
CA LEU A 39 4.89 -5.71 5.60
C LEU A 39 3.42 -5.61 6.01
N ARG A 40 2.65 -6.64 5.66
CA ARG A 40 1.21 -6.68 5.98
C ARG A 40 1.00 -6.74 7.50
N VAL A 41 0.29 -5.77 8.05
CA VAL A 41 -0.17 -5.74 9.44
C VAL A 41 -1.69 -5.91 9.51
N SER A 42 -2.23 -6.09 10.72
CA SER A 42 -3.68 -6.22 10.94
C SER A 42 -4.40 -4.91 10.62
N SER A 43 -4.45 -3.96 11.57
CA SER A 43 -5.20 -2.71 11.41
C SER A 43 -5.05 -1.72 12.59
N ILE A 44 -3.90 -1.70 13.28
CA ILE A 44 -3.69 -0.78 14.41
C ILE A 44 -2.80 0.39 14.00
N LEU A 45 -3.34 1.60 14.12
CA LEU A 45 -2.55 2.83 14.03
C LEU A 45 -1.90 3.11 15.39
N PRO A 46 -0.56 3.32 15.44
CA PRO A 46 0.10 3.72 16.68
C PRO A 46 -0.47 5.02 17.28
N PRO A 47 -0.37 5.22 18.61
CA PRO A 47 -0.71 6.51 19.22
C PRO A 47 0.19 7.63 18.66
N ASP A 48 -0.33 8.85 18.63
CA ASP A 48 0.36 10.07 18.18
C ASP A 48 0.84 10.06 16.72
N CYS A 49 0.33 9.14 15.90
CA CYS A 49 0.60 9.11 14.47
C CYS A 49 -0.02 10.32 13.76
N VAL A 50 0.78 11.04 12.97
CA VAL A 50 0.34 12.22 12.22
C VAL A 50 -0.07 11.84 10.80
N PHE A 51 -1.24 12.30 10.37
CA PHE A 51 -1.67 12.14 8.99
C PHE A 51 -0.86 13.08 8.08
N ASP A 52 -0.25 12.52 7.05
CA ASP A 52 0.62 13.23 6.11
C ASP A 52 0.32 12.72 4.69
N PRO A 53 -0.62 13.34 3.95
CA PRO A 53 -1.05 12.85 2.62
C PRO A 53 0.07 12.91 1.58
N ASP A 54 1.08 13.75 1.80
CA ASP A 54 2.23 13.96 0.93
C ASP A 54 3.45 13.12 1.35
N LEU A 55 3.28 12.21 2.32
CA LEU A 55 4.32 11.31 2.78
C LEU A 55 4.91 10.50 1.62
N ALA A 56 6.18 10.74 1.32
CA ALA A 56 6.95 9.97 0.37
C ALA A 56 7.77 8.90 1.09
N ILE A 57 7.60 7.64 0.69
CA ILE A 57 8.35 6.52 1.24
C ILE A 57 9.50 6.19 0.27
N PRO A 58 10.75 6.10 0.74
CA PRO A 58 11.87 5.72 -0.12
C PRO A 58 11.69 4.33 -0.72
N SER A 59 12.04 4.17 -2.00
CA SER A 59 12.00 2.88 -2.67
C SER A 59 12.85 1.82 -1.94
N GLY A 60 12.36 0.58 -1.89
CA GLY A 60 12.99 -0.54 -1.19
C GLY A 60 12.76 -0.56 0.32
N SER A 61 12.13 0.46 0.91
CA SER A 61 11.83 0.48 2.35
C SER A 61 10.90 -0.67 2.76
N LEU A 62 11.11 -1.19 3.96
CA LEU A 62 10.15 -2.08 4.63
C LEU A 62 8.99 -1.23 5.17
N LEU A 63 7.82 -1.35 4.56
CA LEU A 63 6.64 -0.55 4.86
C LEU A 63 5.60 -1.36 5.63
N PRO A 64 5.37 -1.10 6.93
CA PRO A 64 4.20 -1.62 7.64
C PRO A 64 2.92 -1.03 7.05
N ILE A 65 2.06 -1.88 6.49
CA ILE A 65 0.82 -1.45 5.83
C ILE A 65 -0.34 -2.39 6.14
N ALA A 66 -1.50 -1.82 6.46
CA ALA A 66 -2.77 -2.53 6.47
C ALA A 66 -3.45 -2.30 5.12
N TYR A 67 -3.73 -3.35 4.37
CA TYR A 67 -4.41 -3.24 3.08
C TYR A 67 -5.36 -4.42 2.82
N GLY A 68 -6.38 -4.12 2.03
CA GLY A 68 -7.22 -5.09 1.34
C GLY A 68 -7.13 -4.84 -0.16
N TYR A 69 -7.31 -5.88 -0.95
CA TYR A 69 -7.37 -5.77 -2.40
C TYR A 69 -8.32 -6.82 -2.96
N ILE A 70 -8.80 -6.57 -4.17
CA ILE A 70 -9.59 -7.50 -4.95
C ILE A 70 -9.04 -7.48 -6.37
N THR A 71 -8.99 -8.65 -7.01
CA THR A 71 -8.64 -8.79 -8.43
C THR A 71 -9.75 -9.53 -9.13
N ARG A 72 -10.11 -9.10 -10.34
CA ARG A 72 -11.07 -9.77 -11.21
C ARG A 72 -10.48 -9.94 -12.61
N SER A 73 -11.02 -10.89 -13.36
CA SER A 73 -10.56 -11.24 -14.71
C SER A 73 -11.68 -11.22 -15.75
N GLU A 74 -12.92 -10.99 -15.33
CA GLU A 74 -14.07 -10.94 -16.22
C GLU A 74 -14.26 -9.51 -16.76
N PRO A 75 -14.38 -9.31 -18.08
CA PRO A 75 -14.62 -7.99 -18.65
C PRO A 75 -16.00 -7.45 -18.25
N GLY A 76 -16.06 -6.23 -17.72
CA GLY A 76 -17.32 -5.53 -17.40
C GLY A 76 -17.69 -5.50 -15.91
N ASP A 77 -16.87 -6.11 -15.06
CA ASP A 77 -16.91 -5.97 -13.59
C ASP A 77 -16.04 -4.81 -13.06
#